data_AF-D0WJN8-F1
#
_entry.id   AF-D0WJN8-F1
#
_cell.length_a   1.000
_cell.length_b   1.000
_cell.length_c   1.000
_cell.angle_alpha   90.00
_cell.angle_beta   90.00
_cell.angle_gamma   90.00
#
_symmetry.space_group_name_H-M   'P 1'
#
loop_
_entity.id
_entity.type
_entity.pdbx_description
1 polymer ?
#
loop_
_entity_poly.entity_id
_entity_poly.type
_entity_poly.pdbx_seq_one_letter_code
_entity_poly.pdbx_strand_id
1 'polypeptide(L)'
;MAGQALADISAAIHRVFDVASDASVTMSAAVSNISGATFPFFKRAGVQRFDMEMMALFQPIFSRCNNVDAFDFFVIACDSFLHAYANDTLGLVLACGVGGVSIQDFRRSCLAAAGSDAVHVSFLKADKGDLPSPDETAAQEAQAREVLGAAGFVECLPMRFARPGHEDRFLASYAAGADVLAFGLGAETRFGGIVSTNTSDFDTYANHSTDYTKITVATRKA
;
A
#
# COMPACT_ATOMS: atom_id res chain seq x y z
N MET A 1 -7.05 -18.60 9.05
CA MET A 1 -7.58 -17.82 7.91
C MET A 1 -7.03 -16.40 8.01
N ALA A 2 -6.55 -15.79 6.92
CA ALA A 2 -5.88 -14.49 6.93
C ALA A 2 -6.71 -13.37 7.62
N GLY A 3 -8.03 -13.35 7.40
CA GLY A 3 -8.92 -12.38 8.07
C GLY A 3 -8.91 -12.47 9.61
N GLN A 4 -8.87 -13.68 10.18
CA GLN A 4 -8.82 -13.83 11.65
C GLN A 4 -7.54 -13.26 12.23
N ALA A 5 -6.39 -13.50 11.58
CA ALA A 5 -5.11 -12.96 12.03
C ALA A 5 -5.11 -11.42 12.08
N LEU A 6 -5.73 -10.75 11.10
CA LEU A 6 -5.86 -9.29 11.12
C LEU A 6 -6.67 -8.79 12.34
N ALA A 7 -7.80 -9.45 12.62
CA ALA A 7 -8.62 -9.11 13.78
C ALA A 7 -7.86 -9.34 15.10
N ASP A 8 -7.06 -10.41 15.19
CA ASP A 8 -6.24 -10.71 16.35
C ASP A 8 -5.11 -9.68 16.53
N ILE A 9 -4.47 -9.25 15.45
CA ILE A 9 -3.45 -8.19 15.47
C ILE A 9 -4.06 -6.87 15.96
N SER A 10 -5.20 -6.46 15.40
CA SER A 10 -5.91 -5.26 15.84
C SER A 10 -6.26 -5.34 17.33
N ALA A 11 -6.83 -6.46 17.78
CA ALA A 11 -7.14 -6.68 19.20
C ALA A 11 -5.90 -6.66 20.11
N ALA A 12 -4.76 -7.16 19.63
CA ALA A 12 -3.50 -7.10 20.37
C ALA A 12 -2.97 -5.66 20.47
N ILE A 13 -3.06 -4.87 19.39
CA ILE A 13 -2.69 -3.45 19.40
C ILE A 13 -3.54 -2.70 20.43
N HIS A 14 -4.87 -2.86 20.41
CA HIS A 14 -5.77 -2.22 21.37
C HIS A 14 -5.59 -2.70 22.83
N ARG A 15 -4.94 -3.85 23.05
CA ARG A 15 -4.62 -4.35 24.40
C ARG A 15 -3.34 -3.75 24.95
N VAL A 16 -2.37 -3.50 24.08
CA VAL A 16 -1.02 -3.04 24.45
C VAL A 16 -0.90 -1.52 24.41
N PHE A 17 -1.63 -0.87 23.51
CA PHE A 17 -1.59 0.57 23.29
C PHE A 17 -2.92 1.23 23.62
N ASP A 18 -2.87 2.45 24.13
CA ASP A 18 -4.02 3.34 24.18
C ASP A 18 -4.25 3.92 22.78
N VAL A 19 -5.25 3.39 22.08
CA VAL A 19 -5.55 3.77 20.69
C VAL A 19 -6.75 4.71 20.69
N ALA A 20 -6.59 5.89 20.08
CA ALA A 20 -7.67 6.86 19.93
C ALA A 20 -8.89 6.22 19.25
N SER A 21 -10.09 6.54 19.75
CA SER A 21 -11.34 5.97 19.23
C SER A 21 -11.61 6.33 17.76
N ASP A 22 -11.00 7.40 17.27
CA ASP A 22 -11.08 7.88 15.88
C ASP A 22 -9.83 7.54 15.07
N ALA A 23 -8.94 6.65 15.55
CA ALA A 23 -7.75 6.26 14.81
C ALA A 23 -8.13 5.70 13.43
N SER A 24 -7.43 6.19 12.39
CA SER A 24 -7.61 5.67 11.03
C SER A 24 -6.95 4.31 10.92
N VAL A 25 -7.70 3.32 10.43
CA VAL A 25 -7.19 1.99 10.12
C VAL A 25 -7.33 1.77 8.63
N THR A 26 -6.19 1.57 7.97
CA THR A 26 -6.10 1.34 6.53
C THR A 26 -5.41 0.01 6.28
N MET A 27 -5.75 -0.65 5.17
CA MET A 27 -5.20 -1.94 4.80
C MET A 27 -4.99 -1.97 3.29
N SER A 28 -3.91 -2.61 2.85
CA SER A 28 -3.73 -3.01 1.46
C SER A 28 -3.72 -4.53 1.33
N ALA A 29 -4.21 -5.05 0.21
CA ALA A 29 -3.97 -6.44 -0.18
C ALA A 29 -4.21 -6.66 -1.67
N ALA A 30 -3.57 -7.71 -2.20
CA ALA A 30 -3.91 -8.27 -3.51
C ALA A 30 -5.38 -8.73 -3.55
N VAL A 31 -6.01 -8.60 -4.73
CA VAL A 31 -7.45 -8.84 -4.89
C VAL A 31 -7.82 -10.31 -4.66
N SER A 32 -6.98 -11.25 -5.07
CA SER A 32 -7.17 -12.68 -4.88
C SER A 32 -7.15 -13.13 -3.41
N ASN A 33 -6.59 -12.31 -2.50
CA ASN A 33 -6.61 -12.58 -1.06
C ASN A 33 -7.91 -12.12 -0.39
N ILE A 34 -8.86 -11.61 -1.16
CA ILE A 34 -10.11 -11.03 -0.68
C ILE A 34 -11.27 -11.94 -1.06
N SER A 35 -12.18 -12.16 -0.11
CA SER A 35 -13.46 -12.80 -0.39
C SER A 35 -14.53 -12.24 0.55
N GLY A 36 -15.81 -12.45 0.23
CA GLY A 36 -16.89 -12.06 1.15
C GLY A 36 -16.75 -12.66 2.56
N ALA A 37 -16.04 -13.80 2.70
CA ALA A 37 -15.75 -14.41 4.00
C ALA A 37 -14.75 -13.62 4.85
N THR A 38 -13.90 -12.77 4.27
CA THR A 38 -12.92 -11.97 5.02
C THR A 38 -13.48 -10.62 5.48
N PHE A 39 -14.57 -10.13 4.90
CA PHE A 39 -15.11 -8.78 5.20
C PHE A 39 -15.52 -8.58 6.66
N PRO A 40 -16.18 -9.55 7.34
CA PRO A 40 -16.53 -9.37 8.75
C PRO A 40 -15.31 -9.14 9.64
N PHE A 41 -14.15 -9.67 9.26
CA PHE A 41 -12.90 -9.46 9.98
C PHE A 41 -12.34 -8.06 9.77
N PHE A 42 -12.44 -7.52 8.56
CA PHE A 42 -12.03 -6.16 8.26
C PHE A 42 -12.85 -5.15 9.06
N LYS A 43 -14.18 -5.36 9.16
CA LYS A 43 -15.06 -4.55 10.02
C LYS A 43 -14.67 -4.64 11.49
N ARG A 44 -14.42 -5.85 12.00
CA ARG A 44 -13.99 -6.06 13.39
C ARG A 44 -12.63 -5.42 13.70
N ALA A 45 -11.73 -5.39 12.73
CA ALA A 45 -10.44 -4.74 12.85
C ALA A 45 -10.51 -3.21 12.72
N GLY A 46 -11.69 -2.65 12.42
CA GLY A 46 -11.92 -1.20 12.30
C GLY A 46 -11.44 -0.60 10.98
N VAL A 47 -11.18 -1.41 9.94
CA VAL A 47 -10.64 -0.93 8.66
C VAL A 47 -11.64 0.01 7.97
N GLN A 48 -11.22 1.26 7.78
CA GLN A 48 -11.98 2.35 7.14
C GLN A 48 -11.58 2.56 5.68
N ARG A 49 -10.32 2.26 5.33
CA ARG A 49 -9.80 2.35 3.97
C ARG A 49 -9.20 1.03 3.51
N PHE A 50 -9.49 0.67 2.27
CA PHE A 50 -8.91 -0.48 1.61
C PHE A 50 -8.20 -0.09 0.31
N ASP A 51 -6.93 -0.43 0.20
CA ASP A 51 -6.08 -0.16 -0.97
C ASP A 51 -5.85 -1.46 -1.75
N MET A 52 -6.38 -1.56 -2.97
CA MET A 52 -6.25 -2.75 -3.81
C MET A 52 -4.89 -2.79 -4.49
N GLU A 53 -4.13 -3.85 -4.23
CA GLU A 53 -2.82 -4.07 -4.85
C GLU A 53 -2.98 -4.70 -6.21
N MET A 54 -3.09 -3.86 -7.23
CA MET A 54 -3.29 -4.28 -8.61
C MET A 54 -1.99 -4.39 -9.39
N MET A 55 -0.96 -3.66 -8.97
CA MET A 55 0.32 -3.49 -9.66
C MET A 55 0.21 -2.78 -11.02
N ALA A 56 -0.80 -3.04 -11.84
CA ALA A 56 -1.10 -2.26 -13.04
C ALA A 56 -2.55 -2.43 -13.46
N LEU A 57 -3.08 -1.43 -14.17
CA LEU A 57 -4.42 -1.44 -14.77
C LEU A 57 -4.38 -1.53 -16.30
N PHE A 58 -3.24 -1.98 -16.83
CA PHE A 58 -3.03 -2.19 -18.24
C PHE A 58 -2.31 -3.52 -18.45
N GLN A 59 -2.96 -4.43 -19.18
CA GLN A 59 -2.59 -5.85 -19.25
C GLN A 59 -1.10 -6.10 -19.62
N PRO A 60 -0.49 -5.40 -20.60
CA PRO A 60 0.94 -5.56 -20.90
C PRO A 60 1.90 -5.30 -19.74
N ILE A 61 1.54 -4.41 -18.81
CA ILE A 61 2.32 -4.14 -17.60
C ILE A 61 1.97 -5.17 -16.53
N PHE A 62 0.67 -5.42 -16.35
CA PHE A 62 0.15 -6.35 -15.36
C PHE A 62 0.80 -7.74 -15.48
N SER A 63 0.90 -8.30 -16.69
CA SER A 63 1.53 -9.60 -16.93
C SER A 63 3.02 -9.67 -16.58
N ARG A 64 3.68 -8.52 -16.35
CA ARG A 64 5.11 -8.45 -15.96
C ARG A 64 5.31 -8.34 -14.46
N CYS A 65 4.43 -7.64 -13.77
CA CYS A 65 4.60 -7.30 -12.35
C CYS A 65 3.56 -7.94 -11.41
N ASN A 66 2.44 -8.45 -11.92
CA ASN A 66 1.46 -9.18 -11.14
C ASN A 66 1.46 -10.67 -11.52
N ASN A 67 1.80 -11.51 -10.53
CA ASN A 67 1.74 -12.97 -10.63
C ASN A 67 0.77 -13.60 -9.64
N VAL A 68 -0.06 -12.77 -9.00
CA VAL A 68 -0.96 -13.15 -7.90
C VAL A 68 -2.41 -13.13 -8.37
N ASP A 69 -2.80 -12.10 -9.12
CA ASP A 69 -4.17 -11.88 -9.55
C ASP A 69 -4.36 -12.17 -11.05
N ALA A 70 -5.59 -12.50 -11.43
CA ALA A 70 -6.01 -12.53 -12.83
C ALA A 70 -6.53 -11.15 -13.24
N PHE A 71 -6.06 -10.62 -14.37
CA PHE A 71 -6.44 -9.28 -14.84
C PHE A 71 -7.96 -9.10 -14.99
N ASP A 72 -8.64 -10.12 -15.54
CA ASP A 72 -10.10 -10.09 -15.78
C ASP A 72 -10.92 -10.16 -14.49
N PHE A 73 -10.32 -10.60 -13.38
CA PHE A 73 -10.97 -10.56 -12.05
C PHE A 73 -11.01 -9.15 -11.47
N PHE A 74 -10.20 -8.21 -11.97
CA PHE A 74 -10.13 -6.85 -11.46
C PHE A 74 -11.49 -6.14 -11.49
N VAL A 75 -12.10 -6.06 -12.68
CA VAL A 75 -13.34 -5.28 -12.88
C VAL A 75 -14.48 -5.86 -12.05
N ILE A 76 -14.61 -7.19 -12.00
CA ILE A 76 -15.70 -7.88 -11.30
C ILE A 76 -15.51 -7.82 -9.77
N ALA A 77 -14.28 -8.06 -9.30
CA ALA A 77 -13.97 -7.98 -7.88
C ALA A 77 -14.10 -6.55 -7.37
N CYS A 78 -13.63 -5.54 -8.12
CA CYS A 78 -13.82 -4.13 -7.78
C CYS A 78 -15.30 -3.77 -7.71
N ASP A 79 -16.09 -3.98 -8.77
CA ASP A 79 -17.49 -3.58 -8.80
C ASP A 79 -18.30 -4.15 -7.60
N SER A 80 -18.13 -5.45 -7.31
CA SER A 80 -18.85 -6.13 -6.21
C SER A 80 -18.27 -5.88 -4.81
N PHE A 81 -16.94 -5.77 -4.68
CA PHE A 81 -16.28 -5.48 -3.40
C PHE A 81 -16.49 -4.02 -2.97
N LEU A 82 -16.40 -3.10 -3.93
CA LEU A 82 -16.46 -1.66 -3.68
C LEU A 82 -17.87 -1.21 -3.32
N HIS A 83 -18.89 -1.71 -4.02
CA HIS A 83 -20.28 -1.38 -3.70
C HIS A 83 -20.76 -1.89 -2.33
N ALA A 84 -20.11 -2.90 -1.75
CA ALA A 84 -20.53 -3.49 -0.47
C ALA A 84 -19.70 -3.02 0.76
N TYR A 85 -18.48 -2.49 0.55
CA TYR A 85 -17.53 -2.26 1.64
C TYR A 85 -16.77 -0.93 1.59
N ALA A 86 -16.30 -0.48 0.42
CA ALA A 86 -15.26 0.55 0.34
C ALA A 86 -15.75 2.00 0.47
N ASN A 87 -17.06 2.25 0.64
CA ASN A 87 -17.65 3.52 1.12
C ASN A 87 -16.86 4.80 0.80
N ASP A 88 -16.70 5.13 -0.49
CA ASP A 88 -16.00 6.35 -0.97
C ASP A 88 -14.52 6.50 -0.55
N THR A 89 -13.86 5.46 -0.04
CA THR A 89 -12.45 5.51 0.42
C THR A 89 -11.49 4.67 -0.41
N LEU A 90 -11.92 4.10 -1.54
CA LEU A 90 -11.09 3.19 -2.34
C LEU A 90 -9.67 3.73 -2.62
N GLY A 91 -8.66 2.91 -2.33
CA GLY A 91 -7.30 3.11 -2.81
C GLY A 91 -6.86 2.09 -3.85
N LEU A 92 -5.93 2.50 -4.70
CA LEU A 92 -5.22 1.63 -5.62
C LEU A 92 -3.72 1.66 -5.32
N VAL A 93 -3.09 0.49 -5.34
CA VAL A 93 -1.62 0.35 -5.29
C VAL A 93 -1.14 -0.20 -6.63
N LEU A 94 -0.34 0.59 -7.32
CA LEU A 94 0.24 0.27 -8.62
C LEU A 94 1.77 0.13 -8.51
N ALA A 95 2.41 -0.42 -9.52
CA ALA A 95 3.85 -0.50 -9.64
C ALA A 95 4.38 0.68 -10.47
N CYS A 96 5.46 1.29 -10.01
CA CYS A 96 6.26 2.25 -10.75
C CYS A 96 7.70 1.74 -10.86
N GLY A 97 8.34 2.05 -11.98
CA GLY A 97 9.64 1.53 -12.32
C GLY A 97 9.57 0.08 -12.79
N VAL A 98 8.64 -0.26 -13.70
CA VAL A 98 8.67 -1.56 -14.38
C VAL A 98 9.49 -1.43 -15.67
N GLY A 99 10.58 -2.19 -15.80
CA GLY A 99 11.46 -2.15 -16.97
C GLY A 99 10.80 -2.69 -18.23
N GLY A 100 11.22 -2.16 -19.39
CA GLY A 100 10.68 -2.58 -20.70
C GLY A 100 9.23 -2.18 -20.96
N VAL A 101 8.63 -1.35 -20.08
CA VAL A 101 7.30 -0.78 -20.24
C VAL A 101 7.40 0.55 -20.97
N SER A 102 6.63 0.71 -22.04
CA SER A 102 6.56 1.99 -22.74
C SER A 102 5.89 3.04 -21.86
N ILE A 103 6.34 4.29 -21.94
CA ILE A 103 5.74 5.39 -21.18
C ILE A 103 4.25 5.58 -21.51
N GLN A 104 3.84 5.24 -22.74
CA GLN A 104 2.44 5.31 -23.17
C GLN A 104 1.57 4.25 -22.46
N ASP A 105 2.09 3.04 -22.29
CA ASP A 105 1.39 1.98 -21.57
C ASP A 105 1.30 2.30 -20.08
N PHE A 106 2.38 2.84 -19.50
CA PHE A 106 2.36 3.32 -18.12
C PHE A 106 1.30 4.42 -17.94
N ARG A 107 1.28 5.39 -18.87
CA ARG A 107 0.27 6.46 -18.91
C ARG A 107 -1.16 5.91 -19.00
N ARG A 108 -1.40 4.86 -19.80
CA ARG A 108 -2.72 4.20 -19.87
C ARG A 108 -3.14 3.61 -18.52
N SER A 109 -2.22 2.98 -17.79
CA SER A 109 -2.49 2.47 -16.44
C SER A 109 -2.83 3.61 -15.46
N CYS A 110 -2.11 4.74 -15.52
CA CYS A 110 -2.42 5.91 -14.69
C CYS A 110 -3.79 6.51 -15.03
N LEU A 111 -4.13 6.60 -16.33
CA LEU A 111 -5.44 7.10 -16.77
C LEU A 111 -6.57 6.19 -16.31
N ALA A 112 -6.39 4.86 -16.36
CA ALA A 112 -7.37 3.91 -15.86
C ALA A 112 -7.61 4.10 -14.36
N ALA A 113 -6.57 4.34 -13.56
CA ALA A 113 -6.70 4.63 -12.14
C ALA A 113 -7.43 5.97 -11.90
N ALA A 114 -7.03 7.00 -12.63
CA ALA A 114 -7.62 8.34 -12.55
C ALA A 114 -9.12 8.38 -12.92
N GLY A 115 -9.54 7.52 -13.86
CA GLY A 115 -10.92 7.39 -14.30
C GLY A 115 -11.76 6.41 -13.49
N SER A 116 -11.20 5.78 -12.46
CA SER A 116 -11.92 4.92 -11.52
C SER A 116 -12.50 5.71 -10.33
N ASP A 117 -13.29 5.04 -9.49
CA ASP A 117 -13.79 5.61 -8.23
C ASP A 117 -12.73 5.68 -7.11
N ALA A 118 -11.46 5.39 -7.42
CA ALA A 118 -10.39 5.52 -6.45
C ALA A 118 -10.22 6.98 -6.02
N VAL A 119 -10.14 7.18 -4.71
CA VAL A 119 -9.82 8.47 -4.08
C VAL A 119 -8.38 8.49 -3.58
N HIS A 120 -7.72 7.33 -3.51
CA HIS A 120 -6.30 7.19 -3.25
C HIS A 120 -5.60 6.41 -4.37
N VAL A 121 -4.41 6.85 -4.77
CA VAL A 121 -3.53 6.09 -5.68
C VAL A 121 -2.12 6.14 -5.12
N SER A 122 -1.48 4.99 -5.00
CA SER A 122 -0.10 4.89 -4.55
C SER A 122 0.72 4.01 -5.47
N PHE A 123 2.02 4.25 -5.51
CA PHE A 123 2.93 3.43 -6.29
C PHE A 123 3.99 2.77 -5.39
N LEU A 124 4.15 1.47 -5.57
CA LEU A 124 5.30 0.71 -5.07
C LEU A 124 6.37 0.66 -6.16
N LYS A 125 7.63 0.61 -5.73
CA LYS A 125 8.72 0.31 -6.67
C LYS A 125 8.56 -1.14 -7.12
N ALA A 126 8.68 -1.36 -8.43
CA ALA A 126 8.69 -2.73 -8.93
C ALA A 126 9.89 -3.49 -8.36
N ASP A 127 9.61 -4.63 -7.75
CA ASP A 127 10.59 -5.58 -7.21
C ASP A 127 10.68 -6.86 -8.05
N LYS A 128 9.82 -6.96 -9.08
CA LYS A 128 9.67 -8.08 -10.00
C LYS A 128 9.67 -7.58 -11.45
N GLY A 129 10.11 -8.44 -12.37
CA GLY A 129 10.29 -8.12 -13.78
C GLY A 129 11.66 -7.50 -14.06
N ASP A 130 11.81 -6.92 -15.26
CA ASP A 130 13.04 -6.22 -15.62
C ASP A 130 13.16 -4.95 -14.77
N LEU A 131 14.33 -4.73 -14.17
CA LEU A 131 14.58 -3.51 -13.41
C LEU A 131 14.77 -2.33 -14.38
N PRO A 132 14.10 -1.19 -14.14
CA PRO A 132 14.21 -0.01 -14.97
C PRO A 132 15.56 0.67 -14.74
N SER A 133 16.00 1.43 -15.72
CA SER A 133 17.00 2.46 -15.50
C SER A 133 16.47 3.57 -14.56
N PRO A 134 17.36 4.35 -13.92
CA PRO A 134 16.95 5.53 -13.16
C PRO A 134 16.12 6.52 -14.00
N ASP A 135 16.47 6.68 -15.28
CA ASP A 135 15.77 7.58 -16.20
C ASP A 135 14.36 7.07 -16.54
N GLU A 136 14.20 5.76 -16.79
CA GLU A 136 12.87 5.15 -16.97
C GLU A 136 12.00 5.29 -15.73
N THR A 137 12.58 5.12 -14.54
CA THR A 137 11.86 5.31 -13.27
C THR A 137 11.40 6.75 -13.14
N ALA A 138 12.30 7.72 -13.34
CA ALA A 138 11.98 9.14 -13.25
C ALA A 138 10.92 9.55 -14.27
N ALA A 139 10.98 9.02 -15.50
CA ALA A 139 9.97 9.25 -16.53
C ALA A 139 8.60 8.71 -16.11
N GLN A 140 8.52 7.49 -15.57
CA GLN A 140 7.27 6.92 -15.05
C GLN A 140 6.71 7.75 -13.88
N GLU A 141 7.54 8.12 -12.91
CA GLU A 141 7.09 8.97 -11.80
C GLU A 141 6.55 10.33 -12.27
N ALA A 142 7.25 11.00 -13.19
CA ALA A 142 6.79 12.25 -13.78
C ALA A 142 5.46 12.09 -14.52
N GLN A 143 5.30 11.01 -15.28
CA GLN A 143 4.06 10.71 -15.99
C GLN A 143 2.89 10.44 -15.06
N ALA A 144 3.13 9.77 -13.91
CA ALA A 144 2.10 9.55 -12.90
C ALA A 144 1.65 10.87 -12.26
N ARG A 145 2.60 11.73 -11.88
CA ARG A 145 2.31 13.07 -11.33
C ARG A 145 1.49 13.93 -12.30
N GLU A 146 1.86 13.94 -13.58
CA GLU A 146 1.13 14.67 -14.62
C GLU A 146 -0.32 14.18 -14.73
N VAL A 147 -0.52 12.87 -14.91
CA VAL A 147 -1.86 12.29 -15.14
C VAL A 147 -2.75 12.45 -13.92
N LEU A 148 -2.26 12.10 -12.73
CA LEU A 148 -3.05 12.15 -11.50
C LEU A 148 -3.31 13.59 -11.06
N GLY A 149 -2.32 14.48 -11.21
CA GLY A 149 -2.50 15.91 -10.96
C GLY A 149 -3.57 16.53 -11.86
N ALA A 150 -3.55 16.21 -13.17
CA ALA A 150 -4.59 16.66 -14.11
C ALA A 150 -5.98 16.11 -13.77
N ALA A 151 -6.05 14.94 -13.11
CA ALA A 151 -7.29 14.33 -12.63
C ALA A 151 -7.74 14.81 -11.23
N GLY A 152 -7.03 15.78 -10.65
CA GLY A 152 -7.39 16.41 -9.38
C GLY A 152 -6.89 15.69 -8.13
N PHE A 153 -5.93 14.76 -8.25
CA PHE A 153 -5.25 14.19 -7.10
C PHE A 153 -4.11 15.10 -6.63
N VAL A 154 -3.83 15.08 -5.33
CA VAL A 154 -2.73 15.79 -4.68
C VAL A 154 -1.71 14.77 -4.18
N GLU A 155 -0.43 14.99 -4.46
CA GLU A 155 0.68 14.15 -3.95
C GLU A 155 0.93 14.49 -2.47
N CYS A 156 0.54 13.59 -1.56
CA CYS A 156 0.69 13.76 -0.10
C CYS A 156 2.10 13.40 0.38
N LEU A 157 2.70 12.40 -0.25
CA LEU A 157 4.08 11.94 -0.09
C LEU A 157 4.58 11.48 -1.45
N PRO A 158 5.90 11.33 -1.68
CA PRO A 158 6.42 10.84 -2.95
C PRO A 158 5.68 9.59 -3.42
N MET A 159 5.04 9.70 -4.59
CA MET A 159 4.27 8.64 -5.24
C MET A 159 3.06 8.12 -4.44
N ARG A 160 2.50 8.95 -3.56
CA ARG A 160 1.27 8.70 -2.77
C ARG A 160 0.31 9.87 -3.00
N PHE A 161 -0.83 9.58 -3.62
CA PHE A 161 -1.79 10.57 -4.08
C PHE A 161 -3.16 10.37 -3.44
N ALA A 162 -3.86 11.45 -3.13
CA ALA A 162 -5.23 11.44 -2.64
C ALA A 162 -6.06 12.56 -3.28
N ARG A 163 -7.37 12.36 -3.39
CA ARG A 163 -8.29 13.45 -3.72
C ARG A 163 -8.45 14.41 -2.53
N PRO A 164 -8.71 15.71 -2.76
CA PRO A 164 -8.98 16.65 -1.67
C PRO A 164 -10.11 16.17 -0.76
N GLY A 165 -9.92 16.28 0.56
CA GLY A 165 -10.86 15.80 1.58
C GLY A 165 -10.68 14.31 1.95
N HIS A 166 -9.81 13.60 1.24
CA HIS A 166 -9.41 12.22 1.55
C HIS A 166 -7.94 12.15 1.97
N GLU A 167 -7.42 13.17 2.67
CA GLU A 167 -6.02 13.16 3.09
C GLU A 167 -5.74 12.03 4.08
N ASP A 168 -4.61 11.35 3.90
CA ASP A 168 -4.19 10.29 4.81
C ASP A 168 -3.55 10.88 6.07
N ARG A 169 -4.26 10.77 7.20
CA ARG A 169 -3.80 11.24 8.52
C ARG A 169 -2.45 10.61 8.92
N PHE A 170 -2.23 9.33 8.62
CA PHE A 170 -0.97 8.68 8.93
C PHE A 170 0.17 9.25 8.08
N LEU A 171 -0.03 9.40 6.77
CA LEU A 171 1.00 9.98 5.90
C LEU A 171 1.30 11.44 6.27
N ALA A 172 0.29 12.22 6.65
CA ALA A 172 0.48 13.59 7.13
C ALA A 172 1.30 13.64 8.43
N SER A 173 0.98 12.80 9.41
CA SER A 173 1.77 12.69 10.65
C SER A 173 3.19 12.19 10.38
N TYR A 174 3.34 11.21 9.50
CA TYR A 174 4.64 10.67 9.08
C TYR A 174 5.52 11.77 8.45
N ALA A 175 4.95 12.58 7.57
CA ALA A 175 5.61 13.71 6.93
C ALA A 175 6.02 14.80 7.93
N ALA A 176 5.20 15.01 8.98
CA ALA A 176 5.47 15.95 10.06
C ALA A 176 6.55 15.46 11.05
N GLY A 177 7.16 14.30 10.83
CA GLY A 177 8.22 13.79 11.69
C GLY A 177 7.72 13.01 12.90
N ALA A 178 6.45 12.61 12.95
CA ALA A 178 5.92 11.83 14.06
C ALA A 178 6.66 10.50 14.24
N ASP A 179 6.66 10.01 15.49
CA ASP A 179 7.11 8.67 15.81
C ASP A 179 6.17 7.62 15.17
N VAL A 180 6.76 6.55 14.66
CA VAL A 180 6.12 5.45 13.93
C VAL A 180 6.68 4.15 14.47
N LEU A 181 5.82 3.34 15.09
CA LEU A 181 6.16 1.98 15.48
C LEU A 181 5.74 1.03 14.37
N ALA A 182 6.68 0.25 13.85
CA ALA A 182 6.44 -0.72 12.80
C ALA A 182 6.83 -2.13 13.26
N PHE A 183 6.01 -3.10 12.87
CA PHE A 183 6.17 -4.50 13.24
C PHE A 183 6.25 -5.36 11.98
N GLY A 184 6.97 -6.48 12.05
CA GLY A 184 7.09 -7.40 10.93
C GLY A 184 8.46 -7.39 10.25
N LEU A 185 8.57 -8.26 9.26
CA LEU A 185 9.74 -8.45 8.41
C LEU A 185 10.04 -7.17 7.63
N GLY A 186 11.28 -6.69 7.66
CA GLY A 186 11.71 -5.48 6.94
C GLY A 186 11.13 -4.16 7.44
N ALA A 187 10.35 -4.18 8.53
CA ALA A 187 9.66 -3.02 9.05
C ALA A 187 10.64 -1.93 9.53
N GLU A 188 10.34 -0.67 9.22
CA GLU A 188 11.11 0.49 9.66
C GLU A 188 10.36 1.27 10.75
N THR A 189 10.93 1.30 11.95
CA THR A 189 10.44 2.07 13.09
C THR A 189 11.18 3.40 13.16
N ARG A 190 10.47 4.50 13.39
CA ARG A 190 11.03 5.81 13.76
C ARG A 190 10.56 6.13 15.17
N PHE A 191 11.45 6.18 16.14
CA PHE A 191 11.05 6.46 17.51
C PHE A 191 12.14 7.22 18.26
N GLY A 192 11.80 8.33 18.90
CA GLY A 192 12.75 9.10 19.71
C GLY A 192 13.95 9.62 18.93
N GLY A 193 13.75 9.99 17.66
CA GLY A 193 14.81 10.49 16.77
C GLY A 193 15.74 9.42 16.20
N ILE A 194 15.41 8.14 16.38
CA ILE A 194 16.14 7.01 15.82
C ILE A 194 15.24 6.27 14.82
N VAL A 195 15.82 5.89 13.69
CA VAL A 195 15.20 4.99 12.72
C VAL A 195 15.90 3.64 12.78
N SER A 196 15.14 2.58 12.99
CA SER A 196 15.63 1.19 13.03
C SER A 196 14.87 0.32 12.04
N THR A 197 15.57 -0.61 11.41
CA THR A 197 15.00 -1.52 10.40
C THR A 197 15.13 -2.97 10.86
N ASN A 198 14.01 -3.70 10.85
CA ASN A 198 13.99 -5.13 11.08
C ASN A 198 14.59 -5.88 9.88
N THR A 199 15.15 -7.06 10.12
CA THR A 199 15.66 -7.96 9.07
C THR A 199 14.60 -8.25 8.03
N SER A 200 15.01 -8.34 6.76
CA SER A 200 14.18 -8.86 5.66
C SER A 200 14.33 -10.37 5.45
N ASP A 201 15.21 -11.02 6.22
CA ASP A 201 15.38 -12.48 6.22
C ASP A 201 14.30 -13.17 7.06
N PHE A 202 13.48 -13.97 6.41
CA PHE A 202 12.31 -14.60 7.03
C PHE A 202 12.72 -15.53 8.19
N ASP A 203 13.75 -16.36 8.00
CA ASP A 203 14.16 -17.34 9.00
C ASP A 203 14.71 -16.66 10.26
N THR A 204 15.53 -15.63 10.09
CA THR A 204 16.03 -14.81 11.19
C THR A 204 14.89 -14.17 11.95
N TYR A 205 13.92 -13.55 11.25
CA TYR A 205 12.78 -12.92 11.89
C TYR A 205 11.92 -13.94 12.65
N ALA A 206 11.55 -15.05 12.01
CA ALA A 206 10.68 -16.06 12.59
C ALA A 206 11.29 -16.72 13.85
N ASN A 207 12.61 -16.95 13.85
CA ASN A 207 13.30 -17.58 14.98
C ASN A 207 13.62 -16.61 16.13
N HIS A 208 13.59 -15.29 15.88
CA HIS A 208 14.05 -14.29 16.85
C HIS A 208 13.06 -13.12 17.06
N SER A 209 11.81 -13.22 16.61
CA SER A 209 10.84 -12.12 16.62
C SER A 209 10.52 -11.53 18.00
N THR A 210 10.82 -12.24 19.08
CA THR A 210 10.65 -11.75 20.46
C THR A 210 11.86 -10.99 21.01
N ASP A 211 12.98 -10.99 20.29
CA ASP A 211 14.24 -10.34 20.68
C ASP A 211 14.60 -9.26 19.68
N TYR A 212 14.21 -8.01 20.00
CA TYR A 212 14.40 -6.86 19.11
C TYR A 212 15.87 -6.65 18.70
N THR A 213 16.81 -7.02 19.57
CA THR A 213 18.25 -6.85 19.33
C THR A 213 18.78 -7.82 18.26
N LYS A 214 18.13 -8.95 18.06
CA LYS A 214 18.51 -9.96 17.06
C LYS A 214 17.88 -9.74 15.70
N ILE A 215 16.77 -9.01 15.65
CA ILE A 215 16.06 -8.73 14.40
C ILE A 215 16.38 -7.34 13.83
N THR A 216 17.01 -6.45 14.59
CA THR A 216 17.40 -5.11 14.09
C THR A 216 18.69 -5.19 13.26
N VAL A 217 18.63 -4.85 11.98
CA VAL A 217 19.78 -4.94 11.05
C VAL A 217 20.40 -3.59 10.71
N ALA A 218 19.67 -2.49 10.94
CA ALA A 218 20.15 -1.14 10.68
C ALA A 218 19.57 -0.15 11.69
N THR A 219 20.38 0.84 12.06
CA THR A 219 19.97 1.97 12.91
C THR A 219 20.61 3.26 12.38
N ARG A 220 19.83 4.33 12.28
CA ARG A 220 20.30 5.67 11.88
C ARG A 220 19.56 6.76 12.65
N LYS A 221 20.08 7.98 12.66
CA LYS A 221 19.33 9.14 13.14
C LYS A 221 18.23 9.49 12.13
N ALA A 222 17.07 9.89 12.63
CA ALA A 222 15.93 10.36 11.83
C ALA A 222 16.24 11.65 11.08
#